data_AF-A0A1A2NDR0-F1
#
_entry.id   AF-A0A1A2NDR0-F1
#
_cell.length_a   1.000
_cell.length_b   1.000
_cell.length_c   1.000
_cell.angle_alpha   90.00
_cell.angle_beta   90.00
_cell.angle_gamma   90.00
#
_symmetry.space_group_name_H-M   'P 1'
#
loop_
_entity.id
_entity.type
_entity.pdbx_description
1 polymer ?
#
loop_
_entity_poly.entity_id
_entity_poly.type
_entity_poly.pdbx_seq_one_letter_code
_entity_poly.pdbx_strand_id
1 'polypeptide(L)' 'MDPWMRFQNSAKVAQLYMDNDPQNRINRMVRAQALPPGRGLMVGADGDVEGVLVGMPATALQQ' A
#
# COMPACT_ATOMS: atom_id res chain seq x y z
N MET A 1 13.32 2.94 12.17
CA MET A 1 12.60 2.02 11.27
C MET A 1 11.73 1.15 12.15
N ASP A 2 10.44 1.08 11.88
CA ASP A 2 9.50 0.29 12.68
C ASP A 2 9.89 -1.22 12.65
N PRO A 3 9.93 -1.92 13.79
CA PRO A 3 10.32 -3.33 13.84
C PRO A 3 9.40 -4.24 13.02
N TRP A 4 8.10 -3.97 12.98
CA TRP A 4 7.15 -4.78 12.20
C TRP A 4 7.42 -4.65 10.71
N MET A 5 7.70 -3.44 10.23
CA MET A 5 8.11 -3.23 8.83
C MET A 5 9.35 -4.06 8.46
N ARG A 6 10.35 -4.16 9.35
CA ARG A 6 11.55 -4.96 9.08
C ARG A 6 11.21 -6.44 8.92
N PHE A 7 10.34 -6.97 9.77
CA PHE A 7 9.89 -8.36 9.68
C PHE A 7 9.08 -8.60 8.40
N GLN A 8 8.14 -7.73 8.06
CA GLN A 8 7.35 -7.86 6.83
C GLN A 8 8.22 -7.78 5.56
N ASN A 9 9.19 -6.85 5.52
CA ASN A 9 10.17 -6.76 4.43
C ASN A 9 10.97 -8.06 4.29
N SER A 10 11.42 -8.63 5.40
CA SER A 10 12.20 -9.88 5.41
C SER A 10 11.35 -11.08 4.96
N ALA A 11 10.07 -11.09 5.31
CA ALA A 11 9.10 -12.10 4.92
C ALA A 11 8.68 -12.01 3.44
N LYS A 12 9.07 -10.95 2.72
CA LYS A 12 8.73 -10.73 1.30
C LYS A 12 7.22 -10.77 1.04
N VAL A 13 6.43 -10.24 1.99
CA VAL A 13 4.99 -10.04 1.76
C VAL A 13 4.76 -8.85 0.84
N ALA A 14 3.63 -8.86 0.13
CA ALA A 14 3.18 -7.68 -0.60
C ALA A 14 2.84 -6.55 0.38
N GLN A 15 3.01 -5.30 -0.08
CA GLN A 15 2.77 -4.11 0.73
C GLN A 15 1.80 -3.19 0.00
N LEU A 16 0.72 -2.82 0.69
CA LEU A 16 -0.28 -1.90 0.19
C LEU A 16 0.01 -0.49 0.71
N TYR A 17 0.39 0.41 -0.20
CA TYR A 17 0.60 1.82 0.10
C TYR A 17 -0.64 2.62 -0.33
N MET A 18 -1.43 3.10 0.62
CA MET A 18 -2.60 3.95 0.35
C MET A 18 -2.18 5.42 0.15
N ASP A 19 -3.01 6.38 0.59
CA ASP A 19 -2.71 7.80 0.52
C ASP A 19 -1.37 8.15 1.17
N ASN A 20 -0.50 8.82 0.42
CA ASN A 20 0.82 9.24 0.88
C ASN A 20 1.36 10.41 0.04
N ASP A 21 2.38 11.10 0.55
CA ASP A 21 3.00 12.21 -0.17
C ASP A 21 3.71 11.71 -1.45
N PRO A 22 3.37 12.23 -2.65
CA PRO A 22 4.00 11.83 -3.91
C PRO A 22 5.51 12.15 -4.01
N GLN A 23 6.03 12.98 -3.10
CA GLN A 23 7.46 13.21 -2.96
C GLN A 23 8.19 11.96 -2.42
N ASN A 24 7.50 11.13 -1.64
CA ASN A 24 8.05 9.90 -1.06
C ASN A 24 8.23 8.80 -2.12
N ARG A 25 9.30 8.02 -1.96
CA ARG A 25 9.58 6.85 -2.80
C ARG A 25 9.27 5.57 -2.03
N ILE A 26 8.46 4.71 -2.63
CA ILE A 26 8.20 3.37 -2.10
C ILE A 26 9.43 2.49 -2.34
N ASN A 27 9.95 2.54 -3.56
CA ASN A 27 11.21 1.89 -3.93
C ASN A 27 11.96 2.75 -4.97
N ARG A 28 12.97 2.18 -5.63
CA ARG A 28 13.79 2.92 -6.61
C ARG A 28 13.01 3.38 -7.84
N MET A 29 11.97 2.64 -8.24
CA MET A 29 11.21 2.85 -9.48
C MET A 29 9.85 3.53 -9.23
N VAL A 30 9.25 3.33 -8.06
CA VAL A 30 7.86 3.66 -7.77
C VAL A 30 7.78 4.74 -6.70
N ARG A 31 7.05 5.82 -7.01
CA ARG A 31 6.69 6.87 -6.06
C ARG A 31 5.34 6.56 -5.43
N ALA A 32 5.16 7.06 -4.21
CA ALA A 32 3.84 7.03 -3.58
C ALA A 32 2.90 8.01 -4.29
N GLN A 33 1.61 7.96 -3.95
CA GLN A 33 0.56 8.77 -4.59
C GLN A 33 -0.38 9.34 -3.53
N ALA A 34 -0.84 10.58 -3.76
CA ALA A 34 -1.97 11.12 -3.05
C ALA A 34 -3.24 10.48 -3.61
N LEU A 35 -3.99 9.76 -2.77
CA LEU A 35 -5.07 8.86 -3.19
C LEU A 35 -6.34 9.09 -2.35
N PRO A 36 -7.54 8.96 -2.94
CA PRO A 36 -8.77 9.00 -2.17
C PRO A 36 -8.90 7.79 -1.23
N PRO A 37 -9.74 7.88 -0.18
CA PRO A 37 -9.97 6.78 0.75
C PRO A 37 -10.33 5.47 0.04
N GLY A 38 -9.72 4.38 0.50
CA GLY A 38 -9.91 3.05 -0.07
C GLY A 38 -9.00 2.72 -1.27
N ARG A 39 -8.35 3.70 -1.91
CA ARG A 39 -7.36 3.41 -2.97
C ARG A 39 -5.95 3.18 -2.42
N GLY A 40 -5.17 2.38 -3.14
CA GLY A 40 -3.75 2.15 -2.86
C GLY A 40 -2.99 1.53 -4.01
N LEU A 41 -1.66 1.52 -3.89
CA LEU A 41 -0.74 0.77 -4.74
C LEU A 41 -0.33 -0.50 -4.01
N MET A 42 -0.74 -1.66 -4.53
CA MET A 42 -0.25 -2.95 -4.08
C MET A 42 1.10 -3.22 -4.74
N VAL A 43 2.14 -3.42 -3.95
CA VAL A 43 3.50 -3.69 -4.42
C VAL A 43 3.91 -5.10 -4.00
N GLY A 44 4.12 -5.95 -5.00
CA GLY A 44 4.64 -7.32 -4.82
C GLY A 44 6.13 -7.33 -4.49
N ALA A 45 6.59 -8.45 -3.92
CA ALA A 45 8.02 -8.62 -3.59
C ALA A 45 8.91 -8.83 -4.83
N ASP A 46 8.30 -9.25 -5.93
CA ASP A 46 8.87 -9.31 -7.29
C ASP A 46 8.94 -7.94 -7.97
N GLY A 47 8.31 -6.92 -7.39
CA GLY A 47 8.28 -5.57 -7.92
C GLY A 47 7.08 -5.28 -8.82
N ASP A 48 6.12 -6.20 -8.94
CA ASP A 48 4.83 -5.92 -9.58
C ASP A 48 4.07 -4.84 -8.80
N VAL A 49 3.37 -3.97 -9.54
CA VAL A 49 2.63 -2.85 -8.95
C VAL A 49 1.25 -2.76 -9.58
N GLU A 50 0.22 -2.76 -8.74
CA GLU A 50 -1.16 -2.65 -9.17
C GLU A 50 -1.91 -1.60 -8.35
N GLY A 51 -2.71 -0.76 -9.01
CA GLY A 51 -3.64 0.15 -8.36
C GLY A 51 -4.90 -0.58 -7.93
N VAL A 52 -5.19 -0.61 -6.63
CA VAL A 52 -6.33 -1.33 -6.05
C VAL A 52 -7.33 -0.37 -5.38
N LEU A 53 -8.59 -0.80 -5.31
CA LEU A 53 -9.64 -0.18 -4.51
C LEU A 53 -10.16 -1.21 -3.51
N VAL A 54 -9.94 -0.95 -2.22
CA VAL A 54 -10.40 -1.81 -1.13
C VAL A 54 -11.94 -1.75 -1.07
N GLY A 55 -12.56 -2.92 -1.09
CA GLY A 55 -14.01 -3.05 -0.97
C GLY A 55 -14.49 -2.55 0.41
N MET A 56 -15.62 -1.84 0.43
CA MET A 56 -16.25 -1.41 1.67
C MET A 56 -16.82 -2.64 2.40
N PRO A 57 -16.45 -2.90 3.66
CA PRO A 57 -17.00 -4.03 4.40
C PRO A 57 -18.49 -3.83 4.66
N ALA A 58 -19.26 -4.93 4.64
CA ALA A 58 -20.72 -4.87 4.84
C ALA A 58 -21.14 -4.21 6.16
N THR A 59 -20.30 -4.31 7.20
CA THR A 59 -20.52 -3.67 8.51
C THR A 59 -20.44 -2.14 8.46
N ALA A 60 -19.74 -1.55 7.48
CA ALA A 60 -19.65 -0.10 7.31
C ALA A 60 -20.87 0.50 6.59
N LEU A 61 -21.70 -0.32 5.94
CA LEU A 61 -22.90 0.11 5.20
C LEU A 61 -24.16 0.18 6.09
N GLN A 62 -24.06 -0.22 7.37
CA GLN A 62 -25.18 -0.23 8.32
C GLN A 62 -25.23 1.05 9.19
N GLN A 63 -24.46 2.08 8.85
CA GLN A 63 -24.46 3.37 9.55
C GLN A 63 -25.49 4.33 8.96
#